data_AF-A0A2T7CUI7-F1
#
_entry.id   AF-A0A2T7CUI7-F1
#
_cell.length_a   1.000
_cell.length_b   1.000
_cell.length_c   1.000
_cell.angle_alpha   90.00
_cell.angle_beta   90.00
_cell.angle_gamma   90.00
#
_symmetry.space_group_name_H-M   'P 1'
#
loop_
_entity.id
_entity.type
_entity.pdbx_description
1 polymer ?
#
loop_
_entity_poly.entity_id
_entity_poly.type
_entity_poly.pdbx_seq_one_letter_code
_entity_poly.pdbx_strand_id
1 'polypeptide(L)'
;MGGYELVRSDDAPALAVDLEAGGRGPAKRAAGTSPAPAPARQRLVSLDVFRGITVLLMIIVDDAGAFIPAMNHSPWDGVTVADFVMPFFLFIVGVALALAYKRVPDKLDATKKAVLRALKLFCLGLVLQGGFFHGVRSLTFGIDLQEMRLMGILQRIAIAYLLTALCEIWLKGDEDVDYGFDLLKRYRYQLFVGAIVAITYMTLLYGTYVPDWEYQTSGPGSAEKSFLVKCGVRGDTSPGCNAVGMIDRKILGFQHLYGRPVYARSKQCSINSPQNGPLPPDAPSWCQAPFDPEGLLSSVMAIVTCLIGLQYGHVIVHFQKHKDRIMNWLIPSFSMLILAFAMDFFGMHMNKPLYTLSYTLGTAGAAGLLFAGIYTLVDLYGYRRPTVAMEWMGMHALMIYVLIACNILPIFIHGFYWKEPKNNLLKFIGIGA
;
A
#
# COMPACT_ATOMS: atom_id res chain seq x y z
N MET A 1 4.98 -37.41 -40.65
CA MET A 1 5.34 -38.34 -39.56
C MET A 1 6.73 -37.95 -39.07
N GLY A 2 6.85 -37.58 -37.81
CA GLY A 2 8.11 -37.13 -37.21
C GLY A 2 7.81 -36.55 -35.83
N GLY A 3 7.76 -37.43 -34.84
CA GLY A 3 7.45 -37.10 -33.45
C GLY A 3 8.59 -36.36 -32.77
N TYR A 4 8.23 -35.47 -31.85
CA TYR A 4 9.14 -34.78 -30.96
C TYR A 4 9.31 -35.61 -29.69
N GLU A 5 10.54 -36.00 -29.39
CA GLU A 5 10.92 -36.72 -28.17
C GLU A 5 11.50 -35.74 -27.14
N LEU A 6 10.94 -35.76 -25.93
CA LEU A 6 11.31 -34.96 -24.76
C LEU A 6 12.55 -35.58 -24.09
N VAL A 7 13.67 -34.85 -24.05
CA VAL A 7 14.85 -35.27 -23.29
C VAL A 7 14.72 -34.83 -21.83
N ARG A 8 14.74 -35.83 -20.95
CA ARG A 8 14.67 -35.78 -19.49
C ARG A 8 16.08 -35.48 -18.95
N SER A 9 16.17 -34.52 -18.02
CA SER A 9 17.43 -34.11 -17.37
C SER A 9 17.66 -34.98 -16.13
N ASP A 10 18.34 -36.11 -16.29
CA ASP A 10 19.05 -36.81 -15.23
C ASP A 10 20.32 -37.37 -15.88
N ASP A 11 21.48 -36.79 -15.56
CA ASP A 11 22.83 -37.37 -15.61
C ASP A 11 23.90 -36.26 -15.73
N ALA A 12 24.50 -35.91 -14.60
CA ALA A 12 25.79 -35.22 -14.58
C ALA A 12 26.68 -35.89 -13.53
N PRO A 13 27.77 -36.59 -13.91
CA PRO A 13 28.70 -37.14 -12.94
C PRO A 13 29.70 -36.06 -12.50
N ALA A 14 30.05 -36.15 -11.22
CA ALA A 14 31.13 -35.41 -10.58
C ALA A 14 32.49 -35.71 -11.23
N LEU A 15 33.36 -34.70 -11.31
CA LEU A 15 34.78 -34.91 -11.54
C LEU A 15 35.59 -33.87 -10.75
N ALA A 16 36.17 -34.36 -9.65
CA ALA A 16 37.28 -33.75 -8.95
C ALA A 16 38.59 -34.32 -9.52
N VAL A 17 39.59 -33.48 -9.78
CA VAL A 17 41.00 -33.87 -9.88
C VAL A 17 41.87 -32.72 -9.37
N ASP A 18 42.60 -32.97 -8.28
CA ASP A 18 43.76 -32.21 -7.82
C ASP A 18 45.01 -32.57 -8.65
N LEU A 19 45.95 -31.63 -8.86
CA LEU A 19 47.41 -31.84 -8.74
C LEU A 19 48.23 -30.58 -9.12
N GLU A 20 49.26 -30.33 -8.30
CA GLU A 20 50.24 -29.24 -8.36
C GLU A 20 51.31 -29.37 -9.47
N ALA A 21 52.03 -28.26 -9.70
CA ALA A 21 53.45 -28.10 -10.10
C ALA A 21 53.72 -27.32 -11.40
N GLY A 22 54.67 -26.38 -11.30
CA GLY A 22 54.95 -25.34 -12.28
C GLY A 22 55.85 -25.71 -13.47
N GLY A 23 55.85 -24.82 -14.47
CA GLY A 23 56.77 -24.85 -15.61
C GLY A 23 56.47 -23.75 -16.62
N ARG A 24 57.39 -22.79 -16.79
CA ARG A 24 57.34 -21.69 -17.77
C ARG A 24 57.56 -22.21 -19.19
N GLY A 25 56.67 -21.84 -20.11
CA GLY A 25 56.82 -21.92 -21.57
C GLY A 25 55.79 -21.00 -22.26
N PRO A 26 56.09 -20.39 -23.43
CA PRO A 26 55.33 -19.24 -23.92
C PRO A 26 54.00 -19.69 -24.52
N ALA A 27 52.89 -19.37 -23.86
CA ALA A 27 51.55 -19.66 -24.33
C ALA A 27 51.13 -18.70 -25.45
N LYS A 28 50.76 -19.30 -26.59
CA LYS A 28 50.08 -18.69 -27.73
C LYS A 28 48.93 -17.80 -27.26
N ARG A 29 48.82 -16.61 -27.87
CA ARG A 29 47.76 -15.62 -27.68
C ARG A 29 46.40 -16.27 -27.99
N ALA A 30 45.70 -16.75 -26.96
CA ALA A 30 44.34 -17.22 -27.08
C ALA A 30 43.42 -16.01 -27.34
N ALA A 31 42.58 -16.14 -28.37
CA ALA A 31 41.56 -15.19 -28.72
C ALA A 31 40.67 -14.90 -27.50
N GLY A 32 40.42 -13.62 -27.24
CA GLY A 32 39.59 -13.18 -26.12
C GLY A 32 38.20 -13.79 -26.20
N THR A 33 37.87 -14.64 -25.23
CA THR A 33 36.49 -14.97 -24.91
C THR A 33 35.86 -13.71 -24.34
N SER A 34 34.98 -13.09 -25.13
CA SER A 34 34.09 -12.04 -24.62
C SER A 34 33.37 -12.58 -23.38
N PRO A 35 33.30 -11.82 -22.26
CA PRO A 35 32.56 -12.26 -21.10
C PRO A 35 31.11 -12.54 -21.50
N ALA A 36 30.61 -13.73 -21.15
CA ALA A 36 29.22 -14.09 -21.38
C ALA A 36 28.33 -12.97 -20.81
N PRO A 37 27.27 -12.54 -21.55
CA PRO A 37 26.39 -11.50 -21.07
C PRO A 37 25.85 -11.89 -19.70
N ALA A 38 25.99 -11.01 -18.72
CA ALA A 38 25.46 -11.23 -17.38
C ALA A 38 23.98 -11.63 -17.50
N PRO A 39 23.52 -12.69 -16.79
CA PRO A 39 22.16 -13.16 -16.91
C PRO A 39 21.20 -11.99 -16.65
N ALA A 40 20.31 -11.72 -17.61
CA ALA A 40 19.31 -10.68 -17.48
C ALA A 40 18.58 -10.86 -16.15
N ARG A 41 18.49 -9.79 -15.34
CA ARG A 41 17.75 -9.80 -14.07
C ARG A 41 16.31 -10.23 -14.36
N GLN A 42 15.98 -11.49 -14.08
CA GLN A 42 14.62 -11.98 -14.23
C GLN A 42 13.73 -11.26 -13.23
N ARG A 43 12.82 -10.46 -13.77
CA ARG A 43 11.82 -9.71 -13.02
C ARG A 43 10.73 -10.67 -12.56
N LEU A 44 10.24 -10.50 -11.33
CA LEU A 44 9.22 -11.36 -10.77
C LEU A 44 7.84 -10.93 -11.28
N VAL A 45 7.24 -11.73 -12.16
CA VAL A 45 6.00 -11.36 -12.87
C VAL A 45 4.82 -11.27 -11.91
N SER A 46 4.69 -12.18 -10.95
CA SER A 46 3.62 -12.14 -9.94
C SER A 46 3.56 -10.84 -9.14
N LEU A 47 4.71 -10.20 -8.89
CA LEU A 47 4.78 -8.92 -8.19
C LEU A 47 4.17 -7.79 -9.01
N ASP A 48 4.46 -7.77 -10.31
CA ASP A 48 3.87 -6.78 -11.22
C ASP A 48 2.38 -7.03 -11.40
N VAL A 49 1.95 -8.28 -11.55
CA VAL A 49 0.53 -8.65 -11.67
C VAL A 49 -0.25 -8.27 -10.41
N PHE A 50 0.26 -8.55 -9.21
CA PHE A 50 -0.38 -8.15 -7.95
C PHE A 50 -0.58 -6.64 -7.88
N ARG A 51 0.48 -5.89 -8.20
CA ARG A 51 0.43 -4.43 -8.23
C ARG A 51 -0.57 -3.93 -9.28
N GLY A 52 -0.62 -4.54 -10.46
CA GLY A 52 -1.58 -4.20 -11.52
C GLY A 52 -3.03 -4.48 -11.14
N ILE A 53 -3.32 -5.61 -10.51
CA ILE A 53 -4.64 -5.92 -9.95
C ILE A 53 -5.04 -4.87 -8.92
N THR A 54 -4.10 -4.43 -8.08
CA THR A 54 -4.37 -3.39 -7.08
C THR A 54 -4.66 -2.03 -7.74
N VAL A 55 -3.94 -1.66 -8.81
CA VAL A 55 -4.23 -0.46 -9.62
C VAL A 55 -5.60 -0.56 -10.30
N LEU A 56 -5.92 -1.72 -10.88
CA LEU A 56 -7.23 -1.95 -11.49
C LEU A 56 -8.33 -1.82 -10.44
N LEU A 57 -8.15 -2.40 -9.26
CA LEU A 57 -9.11 -2.32 -8.18
C LEU A 57 -9.34 -0.86 -7.76
N MET A 58 -8.27 -0.07 -7.63
CA MET A 58 -8.33 1.35 -7.35
C MET A 58 -9.21 2.10 -8.37
N ILE A 59 -8.99 1.88 -9.67
CA ILE A 59 -9.81 2.48 -10.75
C ILE A 59 -11.28 2.11 -10.57
N ILE A 60 -11.56 0.82 -10.35
CA ILE A 60 -12.93 0.34 -10.25
C ILE A 60 -13.63 0.95 -9.03
N VAL A 61 -12.98 1.03 -7.87
CA VAL A 61 -13.63 1.56 -6.66
C VAL A 61 -13.81 3.07 -6.71
N ASP A 62 -12.92 3.80 -7.38
CA ASP A 62 -13.04 5.25 -7.56
C ASP A 62 -14.25 5.61 -8.46
N ASP A 63 -14.50 4.84 -9.53
CA ASP A 63 -15.61 5.09 -10.46
C ASP A 63 -16.93 4.41 -10.03
N ALA A 64 -16.88 3.16 -9.59
CA ALA A 64 -18.07 2.36 -9.26
C ALA A 64 -18.57 2.58 -7.81
N GLY A 65 -17.72 3.10 -6.92
CA GLY A 65 -18.06 3.30 -5.50
C GLY A 65 -19.26 4.25 -5.28
N ALA A 66 -19.51 5.17 -6.21
CA ALA A 66 -20.68 6.05 -6.14
C ALA A 66 -22.02 5.29 -6.31
N PHE A 67 -22.01 4.18 -7.04
CA PHE A 67 -23.23 3.44 -7.43
C PHE A 67 -23.38 2.11 -6.70
N ILE A 68 -22.27 1.49 -6.28
CA ILE A 68 -22.26 0.19 -5.62
C ILE A 68 -21.71 0.35 -4.19
N PRO A 69 -22.55 0.30 -3.14
CA PRO A 69 -22.11 0.52 -1.76
C PRO A 69 -20.98 -0.41 -1.31
N ALA A 70 -20.99 -1.67 -1.77
CA ALA A 70 -19.93 -2.66 -1.47
C ALA A 70 -18.56 -2.29 -2.08
N MET A 71 -18.54 -1.42 -3.09
CA MET A 71 -17.34 -0.89 -3.74
C MET A 71 -16.93 0.48 -3.20
N ASN A 72 -17.67 1.03 -2.24
CA ASN A 72 -17.35 2.29 -1.59
C ASN A 72 -16.74 2.04 -0.21
N HIS A 73 -15.88 2.93 0.26
CA HIS A 73 -15.27 2.83 1.59
C HIS A 73 -16.32 2.70 2.70
N SER A 74 -16.03 1.88 3.71
CA SER A 74 -16.82 1.90 4.94
C SER A 74 -16.79 3.30 5.56
N PRO A 75 -17.93 3.84 6.06
CA PRO A 75 -17.94 5.14 6.71
C PRO A 75 -16.99 5.26 7.91
N TRP A 76 -16.82 4.17 8.68
CA TRP A 76 -15.93 4.17 9.84
C TRP A 76 -15.42 2.75 10.17
N ASP A 77 -16.19 1.97 10.93
CA ASP A 77 -15.86 0.58 11.26
C ASP A 77 -16.34 -0.38 10.17
N GLY A 78 -15.63 -1.50 10.04
CA GLY A 78 -15.83 -2.48 8.99
C GLY A 78 -14.98 -2.22 7.75
N VAL A 79 -14.99 -3.17 6.83
CA VAL A 79 -14.12 -3.19 5.65
C VAL A 79 -14.95 -3.52 4.42
N THR A 80 -14.80 -2.73 3.36
CA THR A 80 -15.34 -3.03 2.03
C THR A 80 -14.21 -3.30 1.03
N VAL A 81 -14.55 -3.63 -0.21
CA VAL A 81 -13.55 -3.96 -1.25
C VAL A 81 -12.57 -2.80 -1.47
N ALA A 82 -13.04 -1.56 -1.40
CA ALA A 82 -12.21 -0.37 -1.57
C ALA A 82 -11.15 -0.21 -0.48
N ASP A 83 -11.40 -0.77 0.70
CA ASP A 83 -10.52 -0.64 1.86
C ASP A 83 -9.28 -1.55 1.78
N PHE A 84 -9.20 -2.46 0.80
CA PHE A 84 -8.01 -3.31 0.59
C PHE A 84 -6.93 -2.68 -0.31
N VAL A 85 -7.29 -1.69 -1.14
CA VAL A 85 -6.41 -1.12 -2.18
C VAL A 85 -5.09 -0.60 -1.59
N MET A 86 -5.16 0.27 -0.58
CA MET A 86 -3.97 0.91 -0.03
C MET A 86 -3.06 -0.07 0.74
N PRO A 87 -3.58 -0.92 1.66
CA PRO A 87 -2.75 -1.94 2.32
C PRO A 87 -2.09 -2.91 1.33
N PHE A 88 -2.77 -3.28 0.24
CA PHE A 88 -2.17 -4.14 -0.80
C PHE A 88 -0.97 -3.47 -1.47
N PHE A 89 -1.06 -2.16 -1.75
CA PHE A 89 0.10 -1.39 -2.25
C PHE A 89 1.25 -1.36 -1.24
N LEU A 90 0.99 -1.11 0.04
CA LEU A 90 2.05 -1.09 1.07
C LEU A 90 2.72 -2.45 1.22
N PHE A 91 1.92 -3.52 1.22
CA PHE A 91 2.39 -4.89 1.29
C PHE A 91 3.32 -5.21 0.11
N ILE A 92 2.91 -4.94 -1.13
CA ILE A 92 3.72 -5.26 -2.31
C ILE A 92 4.98 -4.37 -2.42
N VAL A 93 4.93 -3.13 -1.90
CA VAL A 93 6.12 -2.28 -1.73
C VAL A 93 7.13 -2.96 -0.80
N GLY A 94 6.65 -3.57 0.29
CA GLY A 94 7.47 -4.38 1.20
C GLY A 94 8.15 -5.55 0.48
N VAL A 95 7.37 -6.36 -0.25
CA VAL A 95 7.90 -7.49 -1.03
C VAL A 95 8.99 -7.02 -2.00
N ALA A 96 8.75 -5.90 -2.69
CA ALA A 96 9.70 -5.33 -3.64
C ALA A 96 11.00 -4.86 -2.98
N LEU A 97 10.96 -4.37 -1.73
CA LEU A 97 12.13 -3.92 -0.99
C LEU A 97 13.12 -5.06 -0.70
N ALA A 98 12.63 -6.26 -0.34
CA ALA A 98 13.48 -7.43 -0.13
C ALA A 98 14.26 -7.81 -1.40
N LEU A 99 13.63 -7.68 -2.56
CA LEU A 99 14.27 -7.96 -3.85
C LEU A 99 15.24 -6.85 -4.25
N ALA A 100 14.86 -5.59 -4.03
CA ALA A 100 15.66 -4.42 -4.39
C ALA A 100 16.96 -4.34 -3.57
N TYR A 101 16.89 -4.64 -2.28
CA TYR A 101 18.02 -4.60 -1.36
C TYR A 101 18.58 -5.99 -1.02
N LYS A 102 18.31 -7.01 -1.85
CA LYS A 102 18.88 -8.36 -1.70
C LYS A 102 20.41 -8.32 -1.54
N ARG A 103 21.08 -7.45 -2.30
CA ARG A 103 22.53 -7.19 -2.23
C ARG A 103 22.77 -5.70 -2.06
N VAL A 104 23.39 -5.29 -0.95
CA VAL A 104 23.75 -3.91 -0.64
C VAL A 104 25.26 -3.82 -0.47
N PRO A 105 26.02 -3.43 -1.52
CA PRO A 105 27.47 -3.31 -1.43
C PRO A 105 27.89 -2.10 -0.58
N ASP A 106 27.14 -1.00 -0.64
CA ASP A 106 27.36 0.20 0.17
C ASP A 106 26.03 0.64 0.81
N LYS A 107 25.98 0.60 2.14
CA LYS A 107 24.79 0.96 2.94
C LYS A 107 24.50 2.46 2.88
N LEU A 108 25.52 3.32 2.78
CA LEU A 108 25.33 4.78 2.75
C LEU A 108 24.76 5.22 1.40
N ASP A 109 25.31 4.72 0.30
CA ASP A 109 24.76 4.99 -1.05
C ASP A 109 23.34 4.44 -1.20
N ALA A 110 23.07 3.22 -0.70
CA ALA A 110 21.72 2.66 -0.68
C ALA A 110 20.74 3.53 0.14
N THR A 111 21.17 4.00 1.31
CA THR A 111 20.37 4.89 2.16
C THR A 111 20.07 6.22 1.45
N LYS A 112 21.07 6.84 0.83
CA LYS A 112 20.89 8.08 0.06
C LYS A 112 19.88 7.90 -1.07
N LYS A 113 19.94 6.79 -1.81
CA LYS A 113 18.98 6.46 -2.88
C LYS A 113 17.57 6.25 -2.33
N ALA A 114 17.43 5.56 -1.21
CA ALA A 114 16.14 5.37 -0.53
C ALA A 114 15.52 6.71 -0.12
N VAL A 115 16.30 7.58 0.54
CA VAL A 115 15.86 8.92 0.97
C VAL A 115 15.44 9.77 -0.23
N LEU A 116 16.26 9.84 -1.28
CA LEU A 116 15.93 10.63 -2.47
C LEU A 116 14.66 10.13 -3.16
N ARG A 117 14.43 8.82 -3.20
CA ARG A 117 13.19 8.25 -3.75
C ARG A 117 11.98 8.59 -2.89
N ALA A 118 12.09 8.48 -1.57
CA ALA A 118 11.03 8.84 -0.64
C ALA A 118 10.67 10.33 -0.75
N LEU A 119 11.67 11.22 -0.80
CA LEU A 119 11.48 12.66 -0.99
C LEU A 119 10.78 12.99 -2.31
N LYS A 120 11.20 12.39 -3.43
CA LYS A 120 10.53 12.56 -4.72
C LYS A 120 9.06 12.15 -4.66
N LEU A 121 8.76 11.01 -4.03
CA LEU A 121 7.40 10.51 -3.90
C LEU A 121 6.55 11.40 -2.99
N PHE A 122 7.14 11.88 -1.89
CA PHE A 122 6.48 12.79 -0.95
C PHE A 122 6.15 14.14 -1.60
N CYS A 123 7.12 14.76 -2.28
CA CYS A 123 6.90 16.02 -3.01
C CYS A 123 5.87 15.86 -4.14
N LEU A 124 5.92 14.75 -4.88
CA LEU A 124 4.90 14.44 -5.87
C LEU A 124 3.50 14.36 -5.22
N GLY A 125 3.39 13.72 -4.05
CA GLY A 125 2.17 13.69 -3.24
C GLY A 125 1.62 15.08 -2.92
N LEU A 126 2.47 15.97 -2.40
CA LEU A 126 2.08 17.34 -2.07
C LEU A 126 1.57 18.11 -3.29
N VAL A 127 2.19 17.95 -4.46
CA VAL A 127 1.75 18.61 -5.69
C VAL A 127 0.38 18.10 -6.14
N LEU A 128 0.17 16.78 -6.13
CA LEU A 128 -1.10 16.19 -6.58
C LEU A 128 -2.25 16.54 -5.63
N GLN A 129 -1.99 16.51 -4.32
CA GLN A 129 -2.99 16.66 -3.29
C GLN A 129 -3.25 18.11 -2.89
N GLY A 130 -2.26 18.99 -3.02
CA GLY A 130 -2.35 20.43 -2.72
C GLY A 130 -3.26 21.21 -3.68
N GLY A 131 -4.02 20.54 -4.54
CA GLY A 131 -5.03 21.18 -5.36
C GLY A 131 -4.52 21.78 -6.67
N PHE A 132 -3.24 21.57 -7.03
CA PHE A 132 -2.65 22.15 -8.26
C PHE A 132 -3.50 21.87 -9.52
N PHE A 133 -4.13 20.69 -9.58
CA PHE A 133 -5.03 20.27 -10.66
C PHE A 133 -6.53 20.27 -10.30
N HIS A 134 -6.93 20.70 -9.10
CA HIS A 134 -8.33 20.58 -8.63
C HIS A 134 -9.21 21.79 -8.99
N GLY A 135 -8.63 22.90 -9.45
CA GLY A 135 -9.34 24.10 -9.91
C GLY A 135 -9.85 24.07 -11.35
N VAL A 136 -10.02 22.88 -11.97
CA VAL A 136 -10.42 22.77 -13.40
C VAL A 136 -11.73 23.49 -13.71
N ARG A 137 -12.66 23.55 -12.73
CA ARG A 137 -13.95 24.24 -12.89
C ARG A 137 -13.89 25.76 -12.67
N SER A 138 -12.90 26.26 -11.93
CA SER A 138 -12.75 27.67 -11.58
C SER A 138 -11.59 28.36 -12.31
N LEU A 139 -10.81 27.64 -13.14
CA LEU A 139 -9.61 28.10 -13.85
C LEU A 139 -8.51 28.68 -12.94
N THR A 140 -8.63 28.46 -11.63
CA THR A 140 -7.64 28.84 -10.63
C THR A 140 -6.62 27.71 -10.49
N PHE A 141 -5.42 27.92 -11.00
CA PHE A 141 -4.30 26.98 -10.84
C PHE A 141 -3.38 27.48 -9.73
N GLY A 142 -3.01 26.59 -8.80
CA GLY A 142 -2.16 26.94 -7.67
C GLY A 142 -2.34 26.00 -6.49
N ILE A 143 -1.45 26.13 -5.50
CA ILE A 143 -1.54 25.44 -4.22
C ILE A 143 -1.68 26.53 -3.16
N ASP A 144 -2.80 26.53 -2.44
CA ASP A 144 -2.92 27.35 -1.24
C ASP A 144 -2.09 26.69 -0.13
N LEU A 145 -0.95 27.32 0.21
CA LEU A 145 -0.04 26.76 1.20
C LEU A 145 -0.63 26.77 2.61
N GLN A 146 -1.67 27.54 2.89
CA GLN A 146 -2.34 27.57 4.20
C GLN A 146 -3.39 26.46 4.34
N GLU A 147 -4.05 26.10 3.24
CA GLU A 147 -5.14 25.11 3.23
C GLU A 147 -4.75 23.78 2.55
N MET A 148 -3.47 23.61 2.17
CA MET A 148 -3.01 22.39 1.51
C MET A 148 -3.05 21.19 2.48
N ARG A 149 -3.64 20.08 2.03
CA ARG A 149 -3.60 18.84 2.80
C ARG A 149 -2.17 18.26 2.82
N LEU A 150 -1.59 18.12 4.01
CA LEU A 150 -0.18 17.73 4.18
C LEU A 150 0.05 16.22 4.04
N MET A 151 -0.87 15.41 4.57
CA MET A 151 -0.78 13.95 4.56
C MET A 151 -1.73 13.32 3.55
N GLY A 152 -1.23 12.33 2.82
CA GLY A 152 -1.98 11.63 1.77
C GLY A 152 -1.34 10.30 1.42
N ILE A 153 -1.93 9.63 0.43
CA ILE A 153 -1.57 8.26 0.06
C ILE A 153 -0.09 8.16 -0.34
N LEU A 154 0.42 9.08 -1.18
CA LEU A 154 1.81 9.05 -1.62
C LEU A 154 2.80 9.36 -0.49
N GLN A 155 2.46 10.30 0.39
CA GLN A 155 3.26 10.67 1.55
C GLN A 155 3.36 9.49 2.52
N ARG A 156 2.23 8.82 2.80
CA ARG A 156 2.19 7.60 3.60
C ARG A 156 3.03 6.49 2.99
N ILE A 157 2.91 6.23 1.70
CA ILE A 157 3.74 5.24 1.00
C ILE A 157 5.23 5.63 1.09
N ALA A 158 5.56 6.91 0.95
CA ALA A 158 6.93 7.40 1.05
C ALA A 158 7.55 7.15 2.45
N ILE A 159 6.80 7.44 3.52
CA ILE A 159 7.20 7.22 4.91
C ILE A 159 7.39 5.71 5.16
N ALA A 160 6.40 4.89 4.82
CA ALA A 160 6.44 3.44 5.00
C ALA A 160 7.59 2.80 4.20
N TYR A 161 7.77 3.23 2.95
CA TYR A 161 8.89 2.81 2.09
C TYR A 161 10.24 3.13 2.72
N LEU A 162 10.43 4.38 3.16
CA LEU A 162 11.72 4.83 3.68
C LEU A 162 12.10 4.05 4.93
N LEU A 163 11.21 3.96 5.91
CA LEU A 163 11.50 3.30 7.18
C LEU A 163 11.71 1.80 7.00
N THR A 164 10.92 1.15 6.16
CA THR A 164 11.09 -0.27 5.81
C THR A 164 12.40 -0.50 5.06
N ALA A 165 12.78 0.38 4.13
CA ALA A 165 14.05 0.30 3.41
C ALA A 165 15.25 0.47 4.37
N LEU A 166 15.19 1.41 5.31
CA LEU A 166 16.23 1.58 6.33
C LEU A 166 16.36 0.32 7.20
N CYS A 167 15.24 -0.28 7.61
CA CYS A 167 15.26 -1.56 8.33
C CYS A 167 15.93 -2.68 7.50
N GLU A 168 15.64 -2.76 6.20
CA GLU A 168 16.25 -3.77 5.32
C GLU A 168 17.76 -3.55 5.11
N ILE A 169 18.19 -2.30 4.96
CA ILE A 169 19.60 -1.95 4.72
C ILE A 169 20.46 -2.17 5.99
N TRP A 170 19.92 -1.80 7.17
CA TRP A 170 20.72 -1.71 8.39
C TRP A 170 20.53 -2.87 9.35
N LEU A 171 19.35 -3.48 9.41
CA LEU A 171 18.98 -4.47 10.44
C LEU A 171 18.97 -5.92 9.95
N LYS A 172 19.65 -6.19 8.82
CA LYS A 172 19.81 -7.55 8.27
C LYS A 172 20.88 -8.31 9.04
N GLY A 173 20.55 -9.50 9.53
CA GLY A 173 21.51 -10.41 10.18
C GLY A 173 22.39 -11.18 9.18
N ASP A 174 23.51 -11.69 9.69
CA ASP A 174 24.53 -12.43 8.92
C ASP A 174 24.30 -13.95 8.91
N GLU A 175 23.28 -14.45 9.61
CA GLU A 175 23.01 -15.89 9.74
C GLU A 175 22.54 -16.53 8.42
N ASP A 176 23.03 -17.74 8.11
CA ASP A 176 22.56 -18.53 6.97
C ASP A 176 21.11 -19.03 7.17
N VAL A 177 20.38 -19.24 6.07
CA VAL A 177 18.95 -19.59 6.09
C VAL A 177 18.75 -20.93 5.39
N ASP A 178 18.63 -22.00 6.18
CA ASP A 178 18.36 -23.34 5.66
C ASP A 178 16.88 -23.73 5.83
N TYR A 179 16.26 -23.32 6.94
CA TYR A 179 14.86 -23.60 7.26
C TYR A 179 14.02 -22.32 7.53
N GLY A 180 12.70 -22.47 7.58
CA GLY A 180 11.76 -21.36 7.86
C GLY A 180 12.02 -20.65 9.20
N PHE A 181 12.46 -21.38 10.23
CA PHE A 181 12.80 -20.77 11.52
C PHE A 181 14.07 -19.91 11.48
N ASP A 182 15.04 -20.28 10.62
CA ASP A 182 16.28 -19.52 10.44
C ASP A 182 16.01 -18.16 9.77
N LEU A 183 14.95 -18.09 8.96
CA LEU A 183 14.46 -16.82 8.40
C LEU A 183 14.07 -15.84 9.51
N LEU A 184 13.29 -16.31 10.50
CA LEU A 184 12.89 -15.49 11.65
C LEU A 184 14.10 -15.03 12.45
N LYS A 185 15.09 -15.91 12.62
CA LYS A 185 16.31 -15.60 13.37
C LYS A 185 17.16 -14.55 12.66
N ARG A 186 17.36 -14.68 11.34
CA ARG A 186 18.10 -13.72 10.51
C ARG A 186 17.46 -12.33 10.49
N TYR A 187 16.13 -12.25 10.47
CA TYR A 187 15.37 -11.00 10.36
C TYR A 187 14.71 -10.56 11.69
N ARG A 188 15.12 -11.14 12.81
CA ARG A 188 14.53 -10.88 14.14
C ARG A 188 14.49 -9.42 14.53
N TYR A 189 15.50 -8.63 14.15
CA TYR A 189 15.56 -7.21 14.50
C TYR A 189 14.51 -6.40 13.73
N GLN A 190 14.19 -6.78 12.50
CA GLN A 190 13.11 -6.14 11.73
C GLN A 190 11.74 -6.49 12.32
N LEU A 191 11.55 -7.75 12.71
CA LEU A 191 10.34 -8.19 13.43
C LEU A 191 10.18 -7.47 14.77
N PHE A 192 11.29 -7.31 15.51
CA PHE A 192 11.32 -6.58 16.77
C PHE A 192 10.96 -5.10 16.58
N VAL A 193 11.50 -4.43 15.56
CA VAL A 193 11.11 -3.06 15.20
C VAL A 193 9.62 -3.00 14.86
N GLY A 194 9.11 -3.92 14.03
CA GLY A 194 7.69 -4.00 13.71
C GLY A 194 6.80 -4.14 14.96
N ALA A 195 7.21 -4.99 15.91
CA ALA A 195 6.51 -5.16 17.18
C ALA A 195 6.55 -3.88 18.05
N ILE A 196 7.70 -3.23 18.18
CA ILE A 196 7.81 -1.95 18.91
C ILE A 196 6.91 -0.89 18.28
N VAL A 197 6.92 -0.76 16.96
CA VAL A 197 6.11 0.22 16.23
C VAL A 197 4.62 -0.04 16.47
N ALA A 198 4.17 -1.30 16.38
CA ALA A 198 2.79 -1.68 16.64
C ALA A 198 2.39 -1.43 18.11
N ILE A 199 3.22 -1.82 19.08
CA ILE A 199 2.96 -1.61 20.52
C ILE A 199 2.89 -0.12 20.84
N THR A 200 3.80 0.67 20.29
CA THR A 200 3.82 2.14 20.47
C THR A 200 2.55 2.75 19.91
N TYR A 201 2.15 2.35 18.70
CA TYR A 201 0.89 2.79 18.10
C TYR A 201 -0.32 2.43 18.97
N MET A 202 -0.43 1.19 19.45
CA MET A 202 -1.55 0.75 20.29
C MET A 202 -1.57 1.50 21.63
N THR A 203 -0.41 1.76 22.22
CA THR A 203 -0.28 2.55 23.44
C THR A 203 -0.73 3.99 23.21
N LEU A 204 -0.39 4.60 22.07
CA LEU A 204 -0.84 5.94 21.73
C LEU A 204 -2.34 5.98 21.42
N LEU A 205 -2.87 5.01 20.66
CA LEU A 205 -4.28 4.94 20.30
C LEU A 205 -5.18 4.81 21.52
N TYR A 206 -4.87 3.88 22.43
CA TYR A 206 -5.70 3.59 23.60
C TYR A 206 -5.32 4.37 24.85
N GLY A 207 -4.05 4.75 24.98
CA GLY A 207 -3.52 5.41 26.17
C GLY A 207 -3.60 6.93 26.15
N THR A 208 -3.73 7.58 24.98
CA THR A 208 -3.74 9.05 24.91
C THR A 208 -5.09 9.63 25.36
N TYR A 209 -5.05 10.69 26.17
CA TYR A 209 -6.26 11.44 26.57
C TYR A 209 -6.66 12.43 25.51
N VAL A 210 -7.93 12.39 25.11
CA VAL A 210 -8.52 13.30 24.14
C VAL A 210 -9.40 14.31 24.89
N PRO A 211 -8.95 15.57 25.02
CA PRO A 211 -9.74 16.62 25.64
C PRO A 211 -10.90 17.05 24.72
N ASP A 212 -11.83 17.80 25.27
CA ASP A 212 -12.83 18.53 24.50
C ASP A 212 -12.13 19.50 23.54
N TRP A 213 -12.72 19.70 22.36
CA TRP A 213 -12.13 20.53 21.32
C TRP A 213 -13.21 21.23 20.51
N GLU A 214 -12.84 22.36 19.91
CA GLU A 214 -13.72 23.17 19.09
C GLU A 214 -13.14 23.38 17.69
N TYR A 215 -14.02 23.57 16.72
CA TYR A 215 -13.63 23.92 15.36
C TYR A 215 -14.68 24.83 14.74
N GLN A 216 -14.26 25.57 13.71
CA GLN A 216 -15.11 26.51 12.98
C GLN A 216 -15.29 26.03 11.54
N THR A 217 -16.49 26.21 11.00
CA THR A 217 -16.73 26.00 9.56
C THR A 217 -17.33 27.25 8.92
N SER A 218 -16.84 27.57 7.73
CA SER A 218 -17.28 28.69 6.92
C SER A 218 -18.13 28.15 5.77
N GLY A 219 -19.45 28.30 5.87
CA GLY A 219 -20.35 27.99 4.75
C GLY A 219 -20.41 29.17 3.76
N PRO A 220 -20.58 28.93 2.44
CA PRO A 220 -20.70 30.01 1.47
C PRO A 220 -21.93 30.88 1.79
N GLY A 221 -21.68 32.14 2.19
CA GLY A 221 -22.72 33.13 2.51
C GLY A 221 -23.32 33.04 3.92
N SER A 222 -22.78 32.21 4.82
CA SER A 222 -23.26 32.07 6.21
C SER A 222 -22.21 32.49 7.23
N ALA A 223 -22.65 33.05 8.36
CA ALA A 223 -21.79 33.36 9.52
C ALA A 223 -20.97 32.12 9.95
N GLU A 224 -19.74 32.36 10.40
CA GLU A 224 -18.88 31.31 10.97
C GLU A 224 -19.63 30.56 12.08
N LYS A 225 -19.72 29.23 11.94
CA LYS A 225 -20.34 28.37 12.94
C LYS A 225 -19.24 27.68 13.74
N SER A 226 -19.20 27.95 15.04
CA SER A 226 -18.36 27.24 15.99
C SER A 226 -19.06 25.99 16.52
N PHE A 227 -18.39 24.85 16.46
CA PHE A 227 -18.88 23.58 16.99
C PHE A 227 -17.98 23.13 18.14
N LEU A 228 -18.58 22.81 19.28
CA LEU A 228 -17.91 22.21 20.42
C LEU A 228 -18.14 20.69 20.41
N VAL A 229 -17.07 19.92 20.50
CA VAL A 229 -17.11 18.46 20.59
C VAL A 229 -16.63 18.03 21.97
N LYS A 230 -17.52 17.36 22.70
CA LYS A 230 -17.25 16.83 24.04
C LYS A 230 -16.71 15.41 23.95
N CYS A 231 -15.51 15.21 24.48
CA CYS A 231 -14.80 13.95 24.51
C CYS A 231 -14.43 13.58 25.94
N GLY A 232 -13.41 14.22 26.52
CA GLY A 232 -12.97 13.97 27.89
C GLY A 232 -12.59 12.52 28.21
N VAL A 233 -12.13 11.73 27.23
CA VAL A 233 -11.98 10.26 27.32
C VAL A 233 -10.58 9.77 26.90
N ARG A 234 -10.27 8.50 27.25
CA ARG A 234 -9.12 7.72 26.72
C ARG A 234 -9.65 6.48 26.02
N GLY A 235 -8.95 6.06 24.96
CA GLY A 235 -9.23 4.80 24.26
C GLY A 235 -10.55 4.74 23.48
N ASP A 236 -11.19 5.89 23.28
CA ASP A 236 -12.32 5.99 22.38
C ASP A 236 -11.86 5.90 20.91
N THR A 237 -12.52 5.06 20.12
CA THR A 237 -12.25 4.88 18.69
C THR A 237 -13.33 5.47 17.80
N SER A 238 -14.23 6.30 18.36
CA SER A 238 -15.27 6.98 17.58
C SER A 238 -14.68 8.09 16.69
N PRO A 239 -15.40 8.54 15.64
CA PRO A 239 -14.88 9.56 14.72
C PRO A 239 -14.46 10.88 15.39
N GLY A 240 -15.18 11.32 16.42
CA GLY A 240 -14.96 12.63 17.04
C GLY A 240 -13.85 12.66 18.10
N CYS A 241 -13.68 11.56 18.85
CA CYS A 241 -12.94 11.54 20.11
C CYS A 241 -11.75 10.58 20.15
N ASN A 242 -11.29 10.12 18.99
CA ASN A 242 -10.12 9.25 18.88
C ASN A 242 -8.78 10.00 18.95
N ALA A 243 -7.75 9.27 19.41
CA ALA A 243 -6.39 9.80 19.54
C ALA A 243 -5.72 10.14 18.21
N VAL A 244 -6.03 9.41 17.12
CA VAL A 244 -5.45 9.64 15.78
C VAL A 244 -5.81 11.04 15.29
N GLY A 245 -7.09 11.37 15.26
CA GLY A 245 -7.57 12.68 14.86
C GLY A 245 -7.13 13.78 15.81
N MET A 246 -6.98 13.50 17.11
CA MET A 246 -6.44 14.49 18.06
C MET A 246 -4.99 14.87 17.75
N ILE A 247 -4.13 13.89 17.51
CA ILE A 247 -2.72 14.12 17.16
C ILE A 247 -2.62 14.89 15.84
N ASP A 248 -3.40 14.48 14.83
CA ASP A 248 -3.38 15.14 13.53
C ASP A 248 -3.85 16.60 13.62
N ARG A 249 -4.93 16.90 14.35
CA ARG A 249 -5.37 18.29 14.60
C ARG A 249 -4.32 19.13 15.33
N LYS A 250 -3.60 18.54 16.28
CA LYS A 250 -2.62 19.26 17.09
C LYS A 250 -1.31 19.54 16.34
N ILE A 251 -0.85 18.59 15.51
CA ILE A 251 0.43 18.70 14.81
C ILE A 251 0.25 19.32 13.42
N LEU A 252 -0.74 18.87 12.66
CA LEU A 252 -0.99 19.37 11.30
C LEU A 252 -1.83 20.63 11.31
N GLY A 253 -2.77 20.79 12.25
CA GLY A 253 -3.73 21.90 12.24
C GLY A 253 -4.93 21.63 11.35
N PHE A 254 -6.09 22.23 11.67
CA PHE A 254 -7.37 21.96 11.01
C PHE A 254 -7.38 22.23 9.50
N GLN A 255 -6.68 23.28 9.06
CA GLN A 255 -6.60 23.72 7.66
C GLN A 255 -5.90 22.70 6.76
N HIS A 256 -5.02 21.89 7.35
CA HIS A 256 -4.21 20.90 6.63
C HIS A 256 -4.81 19.49 6.65
N LEU A 257 -6.00 19.32 7.24
CA LEU A 257 -6.71 18.06 7.31
C LEU A 257 -7.70 17.91 6.15
N TYR A 258 -8.11 16.67 5.89
CA TYR A 258 -9.09 16.42 4.84
C TYR A 258 -10.50 16.89 5.25
N GLY A 259 -11.03 17.89 4.54
CA GLY A 259 -12.33 18.52 4.85
C GLY A 259 -13.58 17.72 4.45
N ARG A 260 -13.44 16.55 3.82
CA ARG A 260 -14.59 15.71 3.39
C ARG A 260 -14.46 14.29 3.94
N PRO A 261 -14.52 14.10 5.27
CA PRO A 261 -14.29 12.80 5.88
C PRO A 261 -15.32 11.75 5.43
N VAL A 262 -14.88 10.50 5.33
CA VAL A 262 -15.75 9.38 4.90
C VAL A 262 -16.86 9.11 5.92
N TYR A 263 -16.63 9.36 7.21
CA TYR A 263 -17.63 9.20 8.26
C TYR A 263 -18.83 10.15 8.15
N ALA A 264 -18.76 11.19 7.31
CA ALA A 264 -19.92 12.04 7.02
C ALA A 264 -21.09 11.23 6.42
N ARG A 265 -20.79 10.05 5.87
CA ARG A 265 -21.77 9.08 5.36
C ARG A 265 -22.28 8.09 6.40
N SER A 266 -21.82 8.18 7.64
CA SER A 266 -22.30 7.32 8.72
C SER A 266 -23.77 7.62 9.02
N LYS A 267 -24.46 6.66 9.64
CA LYS A 267 -25.87 6.81 10.05
C LYS A 267 -26.11 8.01 10.97
N GLN A 268 -25.08 8.43 11.72
CA GLN A 268 -25.14 9.56 12.63
C GLN A 268 -25.02 10.92 11.92
N CYS A 269 -24.45 10.93 10.70
CA CYS A 269 -24.13 12.16 9.97
C CYS A 269 -24.88 12.30 8.63
N SER A 270 -25.58 11.26 8.17
CA SER A 270 -26.35 11.30 6.92
C SER A 270 -27.65 10.52 7.04
N ILE A 271 -28.77 11.19 6.75
CA ILE A 271 -30.09 10.57 6.63
C ILE A 271 -30.11 9.51 5.50
N ASN A 272 -29.26 9.68 4.49
CA ASN A 272 -29.15 8.77 3.35
C ASN A 272 -28.02 7.73 3.51
N SER A 273 -27.51 7.50 4.72
CA SER A 273 -26.44 6.52 4.97
C SER A 273 -26.75 5.16 4.30
N PRO A 274 -25.79 4.54 3.57
CA PRO A 274 -24.36 4.84 3.54
C PRO A 274 -23.94 5.87 2.48
N GLN A 275 -24.87 6.57 1.83
CA GLN A 275 -24.59 7.67 0.90
C GLN A 275 -24.51 9.02 1.62
N ASN A 276 -23.95 10.02 0.92
CA ASN A 276 -24.00 11.40 1.38
C ASN A 276 -25.45 11.91 1.38
N GLY A 277 -25.80 12.68 2.39
CA GLY A 277 -27.13 13.22 2.57
C GLY A 277 -27.13 14.37 3.57
N PRO A 278 -28.28 15.00 3.80
CA PRO A 278 -28.42 16.02 4.83
C PRO A 278 -28.16 15.45 6.22
N LEU A 279 -27.69 16.30 7.14
CA LEU A 279 -27.48 15.96 8.54
C LEU A 279 -28.82 15.60 9.21
N PRO A 280 -28.89 14.49 9.96
CA PRO A 280 -30.00 14.23 10.87
C PRO A 280 -30.22 15.37 11.87
N PRO A 281 -31.46 15.59 12.38
CA PRO A 281 -31.75 16.63 13.36
C PRO A 281 -30.93 16.52 14.66
N ASP A 282 -30.54 15.29 15.02
CA ASP A 282 -29.75 14.90 16.19
C ASP A 282 -28.27 14.62 15.87
N ALA A 283 -27.78 15.10 14.72
CA ALA A 283 -26.41 14.84 14.27
C ALA A 283 -25.36 15.35 15.29
N PRO A 284 -24.38 14.52 15.66
CA PRO A 284 -23.28 14.94 16.53
C PRO A 284 -22.48 16.12 15.96
N SER A 285 -21.94 16.95 16.84
CA SER A 285 -21.19 18.16 16.46
C SER A 285 -19.90 17.87 15.67
N TRP A 286 -19.37 16.64 15.73
CA TRP A 286 -18.18 16.24 14.98
C TRP A 286 -18.47 15.82 13.52
N CYS A 287 -19.73 15.70 13.09
CA CYS A 287 -20.07 15.20 11.75
C CYS A 287 -19.51 16.03 10.58
N GLN A 288 -19.23 17.32 10.81
CA GLN A 288 -18.67 18.24 9.81
C GLN A 288 -17.18 18.54 10.05
N ALA A 289 -16.55 17.88 11.00
CA ALA A 289 -15.16 18.15 11.31
C ALA A 289 -14.22 17.61 10.23
N PRO A 290 -13.09 18.27 9.96
CA PRO A 290 -12.08 17.68 9.09
C PRO A 290 -11.38 16.51 9.79
N PHE A 291 -11.03 15.48 9.03
CA PHE A 291 -10.33 14.30 9.56
C PHE A 291 -9.48 13.66 8.47
N ASP A 292 -8.21 13.40 8.75
CA ASP A 292 -7.29 12.80 7.79
C ASP A 292 -7.09 11.29 8.04
N PRO A 293 -7.65 10.39 7.21
CA PRO A 293 -7.41 8.95 7.34
C PRO A 293 -5.96 8.56 6.99
N GLU A 294 -5.24 9.45 6.30
CA GLU A 294 -3.87 9.25 5.88
C GLU A 294 -2.87 9.98 6.80
N GLY A 295 -3.32 10.46 7.97
CA GLY A 295 -2.56 11.25 8.93
C GLY A 295 -1.34 10.57 9.56
N LEU A 296 -0.74 11.25 10.54
CA LEU A 296 0.57 10.91 11.09
C LEU A 296 0.55 9.59 11.85
N LEU A 297 -0.36 9.46 12.83
CA LEU A 297 -0.39 8.28 13.69
C LEU A 297 -0.83 7.03 12.92
N SER A 298 -1.83 7.13 12.04
CA SER A 298 -2.25 6.01 11.20
C SER A 298 -1.19 5.60 10.16
N SER A 299 -0.29 6.53 9.76
CA SER A 299 0.87 6.19 8.90
C SER A 299 1.91 5.33 9.63
N VAL A 300 1.90 5.30 10.96
CA VAL A 300 2.79 4.42 11.73
C VAL A 300 2.45 2.95 11.46
N MET A 301 1.17 2.60 11.41
CA MET A 301 0.75 1.23 11.11
C MET A 301 0.93 0.86 9.63
N ALA A 302 0.94 1.83 8.72
CA ALA A 302 1.32 1.61 7.33
C ALA A 302 2.77 1.07 7.19
N ILE A 303 3.68 1.48 8.08
CA ILE A 303 5.05 0.93 8.17
C ILE A 303 4.98 -0.56 8.53
N VAL A 304 4.12 -0.94 9.48
CA VAL A 304 3.95 -2.34 9.91
C VAL A 304 3.47 -3.20 8.74
N THR A 305 2.47 -2.75 7.96
CA THR A 305 2.02 -3.45 6.75
C THR A 305 3.15 -3.65 5.73
N CYS A 306 3.98 -2.62 5.54
CA CYS A 306 5.12 -2.68 4.65
C CYS A 306 6.21 -3.65 5.15
N LEU A 307 6.48 -3.67 6.46
CA LEU A 307 7.38 -4.63 7.11
C LEU A 307 6.87 -6.07 7.00
N ILE A 308 5.55 -6.30 7.12
CA ILE A 308 4.96 -7.63 6.89
C ILE A 308 5.21 -8.07 5.45
N GLY A 309 4.95 -7.19 4.47
CA GLY A 309 5.26 -7.46 3.06
C GLY A 309 6.74 -7.74 2.81
N LEU A 310 7.65 -7.04 3.52
CA LEU A 310 9.09 -7.29 3.45
C LEU A 310 9.44 -8.74 3.80
N GLN A 311 8.83 -9.31 4.84
CA GLN A 311 9.05 -10.71 5.23
C GLN A 311 8.62 -11.68 4.12
N TYR A 312 7.53 -11.40 3.42
CA TYR A 312 7.09 -12.21 2.27
C TYR A 312 8.11 -12.15 1.13
N GLY A 313 8.73 -11.00 0.91
CA GLY A 313 9.82 -10.84 -0.05
C GLY A 313 11.08 -11.63 0.32
N HIS A 314 11.43 -11.73 1.61
CA HIS A 314 12.58 -12.53 2.04
C HIS A 314 12.41 -14.02 1.76
N VAL A 315 11.18 -14.53 1.84
CA VAL A 315 10.87 -15.93 1.46
C VAL A 315 11.26 -16.18 -0.01
N ILE A 316 11.05 -15.22 -0.92
CA ILE A 316 11.45 -15.33 -2.34
C ILE A 316 12.97 -15.37 -2.47
N VAL A 317 13.66 -14.56 -1.65
CA VAL A 317 15.12 -14.38 -1.72
C VAL A 317 15.87 -15.65 -1.32
N HIS A 318 15.39 -16.36 -0.28
CA HIS A 318 16.08 -17.49 0.35
C HIS A 318 15.58 -18.85 -0.13
N PHE A 319 14.27 -19.07 -0.18
CA PHE A 319 13.73 -20.38 -0.58
C PHE A 319 13.72 -20.50 -2.10
N GLN A 320 14.31 -21.57 -2.66
CA GLN A 320 14.28 -21.83 -4.10
C GLN A 320 13.05 -22.63 -4.52
N LYS A 321 12.61 -23.58 -3.68
CA LYS A 321 11.48 -24.46 -3.99
C LYS A 321 10.14 -23.73 -3.87
N HIS A 322 9.29 -23.88 -4.87
CA HIS A 322 7.96 -23.25 -4.89
C HIS A 322 7.07 -23.68 -3.71
N LYS A 323 7.12 -24.97 -3.33
CA LYS A 323 6.34 -25.50 -2.21
C LYS A 323 6.68 -24.80 -0.89
N ASP A 324 7.97 -24.61 -0.62
CA ASP A 324 8.44 -23.97 0.61
C ASP A 324 8.03 -22.50 0.65
N ARG A 325 8.11 -21.79 -0.49
CA ARG A 325 7.61 -20.40 -0.60
C ARG A 325 6.14 -20.30 -0.24
N ILE A 326 5.31 -21.14 -0.87
CA ILE A 326 3.85 -21.13 -0.68
C ILE A 326 3.49 -21.45 0.77
N MET A 327 4.13 -22.45 1.39
CA MET A 327 3.87 -22.77 2.81
C MET A 327 4.26 -21.64 3.75
N ASN A 328 5.41 -21.02 3.54
CA ASN A 328 5.87 -19.87 4.34
C ASN A 328 5.02 -18.60 4.12
N TRP A 329 4.17 -18.55 3.11
CA TRP A 329 3.19 -17.46 2.92
C TRP A 329 1.81 -17.80 3.46
N LEU A 330 1.29 -18.99 3.16
CA LEU A 330 -0.06 -19.38 3.54
C LEU A 330 -0.22 -19.49 5.06
N ILE A 331 0.75 -20.10 5.75
CA ILE A 331 0.69 -20.27 7.22
C ILE A 331 0.53 -18.91 7.92
N PRO A 332 1.46 -17.93 7.76
CA PRO A 332 1.29 -16.63 8.40
C PRO A 332 0.08 -15.85 7.86
N SER A 333 -0.29 -15.99 6.59
CA SER A 333 -1.50 -15.33 6.05
C SER A 333 -2.76 -15.74 6.80
N PHE A 334 -2.97 -17.04 6.98
CA PHE A 334 -4.13 -17.57 7.71
C PHE A 334 -4.06 -17.22 9.20
N SER A 335 -2.88 -17.30 9.82
CA SER A 335 -2.70 -16.91 11.23
C SER A 335 -3.06 -15.43 11.46
N MET A 336 -2.63 -14.54 10.57
CA MET A 336 -2.96 -13.11 10.66
C MET A 336 -4.47 -12.86 10.48
N LEU A 337 -5.12 -13.54 9.53
CA LEU A 337 -6.56 -13.43 9.32
C LEU A 337 -7.35 -13.90 10.55
N ILE A 338 -7.00 -15.06 11.11
CA ILE A 338 -7.66 -15.60 12.31
C ILE A 338 -7.50 -14.62 13.48
N LEU A 339 -6.29 -14.10 13.69
CA LEU A 339 -6.03 -13.12 14.74
C LEU A 339 -6.80 -11.82 14.52
N ALA A 340 -6.89 -11.35 13.27
CA ALA A 340 -7.62 -10.15 12.90
C ALA A 340 -9.13 -10.25 13.21
N PHE A 341 -9.76 -11.36 12.81
CA PHE A 341 -11.17 -11.62 13.13
C PHE A 341 -11.41 -11.84 14.63
N ALA A 342 -10.48 -12.50 15.32
CA ALA A 342 -10.56 -12.64 16.78
C ALA A 342 -10.51 -11.26 17.46
N MET A 343 -9.59 -10.39 17.06
CA MET A 343 -9.47 -9.02 17.58
C MET A 343 -10.72 -8.18 17.30
N ASP A 344 -11.27 -8.27 16.08
CA ASP A 344 -12.52 -7.61 15.70
C ASP A 344 -13.69 -8.06 16.57
N PHE A 345 -13.78 -9.36 16.85
CA PHE A 345 -14.78 -9.95 17.74
C PHE A 345 -14.63 -9.48 19.19
N PHE A 346 -13.40 -9.29 19.69
CA PHE A 346 -13.12 -8.78 21.04
C PHE A 346 -13.17 -7.24 21.15
N GLY A 347 -13.72 -6.55 20.14
CA GLY A 347 -14.00 -5.11 20.19
C GLY A 347 -12.91 -4.20 19.60
N MET A 348 -11.79 -4.75 19.12
CA MET A 348 -10.84 -3.98 18.31
C MET A 348 -11.28 -4.03 16.84
N HIS A 349 -12.33 -3.27 16.52
CA HIS A 349 -12.94 -3.31 15.21
C HIS A 349 -11.96 -2.98 14.07
N MET A 350 -12.14 -3.63 12.93
CA MET A 350 -11.39 -3.29 11.72
C MET A 350 -11.80 -1.89 11.26
N ASN A 351 -10.88 -0.94 11.35
CA ASN A 351 -11.15 0.46 11.04
C ASN A 351 -9.99 1.01 10.19
N LYS A 352 -10.31 1.34 8.93
CA LYS A 352 -9.34 1.88 7.98
C LYS A 352 -8.88 3.30 8.35
N PRO A 353 -9.78 4.27 8.66
CA PRO A 353 -9.35 5.62 9.03
C PRO A 353 -8.34 5.68 10.18
N LEU A 354 -8.53 4.84 11.20
CA LEU A 354 -7.59 4.69 12.30
C LEU A 354 -6.39 3.82 11.91
N TYR A 355 -6.57 2.89 10.95
CA TYR A 355 -5.58 1.87 10.59
C TYR A 355 -5.29 0.95 11.78
N THR A 356 -6.36 0.37 12.36
CA THR A 356 -6.27 -0.48 13.55
C THR A 356 -5.40 -1.72 13.32
N LEU A 357 -4.92 -2.32 14.42
CA LEU A 357 -4.13 -3.54 14.36
C LEU A 357 -4.92 -4.71 13.72
N SER A 358 -6.21 -4.86 14.06
CA SER A 358 -7.09 -5.84 13.42
C SER A 358 -7.21 -5.61 11.91
N TYR A 359 -7.40 -4.37 11.47
CA TYR A 359 -7.41 -4.01 10.05
C TYR A 359 -6.06 -4.30 9.36
N THR A 360 -4.94 -3.98 10.01
CA THR A 360 -3.59 -4.25 9.51
C THR A 360 -3.36 -5.74 9.28
N LEU A 361 -3.66 -6.57 10.29
CA LEU A 361 -3.50 -8.02 10.20
C LEU A 361 -4.46 -8.65 9.19
N GLY A 362 -5.71 -8.19 9.16
CA GLY A 362 -6.73 -8.70 8.24
C GLY A 362 -6.36 -8.42 6.78
N THR A 363 -5.97 -7.19 6.48
CA THR A 363 -5.59 -6.80 5.11
C THR A 363 -4.23 -7.36 4.70
N ALA A 364 -3.25 -7.46 5.60
CA ALA A 364 -1.97 -8.10 5.30
C ALA A 364 -2.11 -9.62 5.07
N GLY A 365 -2.96 -10.30 5.85
CA GLY A 365 -3.27 -11.71 5.64
C GLY A 365 -3.99 -11.95 4.31
N ALA A 366 -4.97 -11.11 3.96
CA ALA A 366 -5.62 -11.16 2.65
C ALA A 366 -4.64 -10.90 1.49
N ALA A 367 -3.73 -9.92 1.66
CA ALA A 367 -2.68 -9.63 0.68
C ALA A 367 -1.74 -10.82 0.48
N GLY A 368 -1.35 -11.50 1.57
CA GLY A 368 -0.52 -12.70 1.53
C GLY A 368 -1.18 -13.87 0.80
N LEU A 369 -2.47 -14.13 1.04
CA LEU A 369 -3.23 -15.15 0.30
C LEU A 369 -3.33 -14.81 -1.19
N LEU A 370 -3.66 -13.55 -1.51
CA LEU A 370 -3.75 -13.09 -2.89
C LEU A 370 -2.39 -13.21 -3.61
N PHE A 371 -1.30 -12.82 -2.94
CA PHE A 371 0.04 -12.93 -3.48
C PHE A 371 0.44 -14.40 -3.73
N ALA A 372 0.18 -15.31 -2.78
CA ALA A 372 0.42 -16.74 -2.97
C ALA A 372 -0.39 -17.33 -4.13
N GLY A 373 -1.65 -16.91 -4.29
CA GLY A 373 -2.51 -17.30 -5.40
C GLY A 373 -1.97 -16.83 -6.76
N ILE A 374 -1.62 -15.54 -6.87
CA ILE A 374 -1.06 -14.97 -8.10
C ILE A 374 0.28 -15.62 -8.44
N TYR A 375 1.15 -15.82 -7.45
CA TYR A 375 2.43 -16.51 -7.62
C TYR A 375 2.23 -17.92 -8.19
N THR A 376 1.30 -18.67 -7.62
CA THR A 376 0.96 -20.03 -8.07
C THR A 376 0.42 -20.02 -9.50
N LEU A 377 -0.46 -19.09 -9.84
CA LEU A 377 -1.03 -18.98 -11.18
C LEU A 377 0.01 -18.60 -12.24
N VAL A 378 0.82 -17.59 -11.96
CA VAL A 378 1.69 -16.94 -12.96
C VAL A 378 3.08 -17.56 -13.00
N ASP A 379 3.72 -17.75 -11.84
CA ASP A 379 5.12 -18.18 -11.77
C ASP A 379 5.27 -19.70 -11.65
N LEU A 380 4.28 -20.42 -11.09
CA LEU A 380 4.30 -21.90 -11.03
C LEU A 380 3.60 -22.54 -12.24
N TYR A 381 2.34 -22.18 -12.50
CA TYR A 381 1.58 -22.76 -13.62
C TYR A 381 1.79 -22.07 -14.97
N GLY A 382 2.47 -20.92 -15.00
CA GLY A 382 2.84 -20.25 -16.25
C GLY A 382 1.69 -19.56 -17.00
N TYR A 383 0.58 -19.22 -16.34
CA TYR A 383 -0.55 -18.48 -16.94
C TYR A 383 -0.20 -17.00 -17.18
N ARG A 384 0.71 -16.73 -18.13
CA ARG A 384 1.20 -15.38 -18.45
C ARG A 384 0.29 -14.61 -19.41
N ARG A 385 -0.28 -15.27 -20.42
CA ARG A 385 -1.12 -14.61 -21.44
C ARG A 385 -2.31 -13.81 -20.87
N PRO A 386 -3.12 -14.33 -19.93
CA PRO A 386 -4.24 -13.55 -19.38
C PRO A 386 -3.77 -12.43 -18.44
N THR A 387 -2.54 -12.49 -17.93
CA THR A 387 -2.04 -11.55 -16.93
C THR A 387 -1.18 -10.43 -17.51
N VAL A 388 -0.89 -10.42 -18.82
CA VAL A 388 -0.08 -9.38 -19.50
C VAL A 388 -0.61 -7.97 -19.25
N ALA A 389 -1.93 -7.78 -19.29
CA ALA A 389 -2.53 -6.47 -19.03
C ALA A 389 -2.26 -6.02 -17.58
N MET A 390 -2.42 -6.92 -16.61
CA MET A 390 -2.16 -6.64 -15.20
C MET A 390 -0.67 -6.41 -14.95
N GLU A 391 0.21 -7.21 -15.56
CA GLU A 391 1.65 -6.99 -15.50
C GLU A 391 2.00 -5.57 -15.99
N TRP A 392 1.51 -5.17 -17.16
CA TRP A 392 1.73 -3.84 -17.73
C TRP A 392 1.23 -2.73 -16.80
N MET A 393 -0.01 -2.85 -16.30
CA MET A 393 -0.57 -1.88 -15.33
C MET A 393 0.29 -1.79 -14.07
N GLY A 394 0.79 -2.92 -13.59
CA GLY A 394 1.74 -2.97 -12.49
C GLY A 394 3.00 -2.18 -12.79
N MET A 395 3.66 -2.49 -13.91
CA MET A 395 4.89 -1.80 -14.35
C MET A 395 4.74 -0.27 -14.37
N HIS A 396 3.56 0.23 -14.73
CA HIS A 396 3.24 1.65 -14.87
C HIS A 396 2.36 2.22 -13.74
N ALA A 397 2.26 1.54 -12.59
CA ALA A 397 1.31 1.87 -11.52
C ALA A 397 1.34 3.34 -11.06
N LEU A 398 2.53 3.94 -10.88
CA LEU A 398 2.64 5.33 -10.45
C LEU A 398 2.09 6.30 -11.50
N MET A 399 2.37 6.06 -12.79
CA MET A 399 1.87 6.89 -13.87
C MET A 399 0.34 6.82 -13.94
N ILE A 400 -0.21 5.61 -13.86
CA ILE A 400 -1.67 5.40 -13.86
C ILE A 400 -2.32 6.09 -12.65
N TYR A 401 -1.72 5.95 -11.46
CA TYR A 401 -2.18 6.66 -10.26
C TYR A 401 -2.23 8.18 -10.47
N VAL A 402 -1.17 8.78 -11.01
CA VAL A 402 -1.15 10.23 -11.30
C VAL A 402 -2.24 10.63 -12.28
N LEU A 403 -2.44 9.85 -13.35
CA LEU A 403 -3.47 10.15 -14.35
C LEU A 403 -4.89 10.11 -13.77
N ILE A 404 -5.15 9.17 -12.85
CA ILE A 404 -6.45 9.06 -12.17
C ILE A 404 -6.60 10.17 -11.14
N ALA A 405 -5.61 10.37 -10.26
CA ALA A 405 -5.63 11.36 -9.20
C ALA A 405 -5.80 12.80 -9.73
N CYS A 406 -5.21 13.11 -10.89
CA CYS A 406 -5.39 14.40 -11.55
C CYS A 406 -6.70 14.52 -12.36
N ASN A 407 -7.60 13.54 -12.28
CA ASN A 407 -8.79 13.41 -13.13
C ASN A 407 -8.51 13.41 -14.65
N ILE A 408 -7.25 13.28 -15.08
CA ILE A 408 -6.88 13.30 -16.51
C ILE A 408 -7.49 12.11 -17.23
N LEU A 409 -7.40 10.91 -16.64
CA LEU A 409 -7.96 9.70 -17.24
C LEU A 409 -9.50 9.74 -17.30
N PRO A 410 -10.23 10.07 -16.21
CA PRO A 410 -11.67 10.30 -16.27
C PRO A 410 -12.07 11.36 -17.30
N ILE A 411 -11.40 12.52 -17.32
CA ILE A 411 -11.68 13.58 -18.30
C ILE A 411 -11.46 13.08 -19.72
N PHE A 412 -10.40 12.30 -19.98
CA PHE A 412 -10.16 11.73 -21.29
C PHE A 412 -11.28 10.77 -21.71
N ILE A 413 -11.71 9.86 -20.82
CA ILE A 413 -12.75 8.87 -21.12
C ILE A 413 -14.12 9.54 -21.31
N HIS A 414 -14.49 10.48 -20.44
CA HIS A 414 -15.78 11.19 -20.48
C HIS A 414 -15.80 12.34 -21.50
N GLY A 415 -14.64 12.90 -21.83
CA GLY A 415 -14.50 14.09 -22.68
C GLY A 415 -14.81 13.84 -24.15
N PHE A 416 -14.67 12.60 -24.62
CA PHE A 416 -15.15 12.21 -25.94
C PHE A 416 -16.64 11.85 -25.86
N TYR A 417 -17.48 12.78 -26.32
CA TYR A 417 -18.92 12.62 -26.37
C TYR A 417 -19.50 13.00 -27.73
N TRP A 418 -20.62 12.38 -28.08
CA TRP A 418 -21.31 12.63 -29.34
C TRP A 418 -22.54 13.52 -29.14
N LYS A 419 -22.49 14.74 -29.68
CA LYS A 419 -23.50 15.81 -29.59
C LYS A 419 -23.78 16.31 -28.16
N GLU A 420 -24.09 15.41 -27.23
CA GLU A 420 -24.38 15.71 -25.83
C GLU A 420 -23.39 15.03 -24.89
N PRO A 421 -22.94 15.69 -23.81
CA PRO A 421 -22.01 15.11 -22.82
C PRO A 421 -22.46 13.79 -22.19
N LYS A 422 -23.78 13.51 -22.21
CA LYS A 422 -24.38 12.26 -21.74
C LYS A 422 -24.11 11.06 -22.67
N ASN A 423 -23.75 11.30 -23.93
CA ASN A 423 -23.41 10.27 -24.91
C ASN A 423 -21.89 10.15 -25.04
N ASN A 424 -21.24 9.84 -23.92
CA ASN A 424 -19.80 9.64 -23.87
C ASN A 424 -19.40 8.20 -24.24
N LEU A 425 -18.09 7.98 -24.35
CA LEU A 425 -17.49 6.69 -24.74
C LEU A 425 -17.99 5.50 -23.90
N LEU A 426 -18.25 5.70 -22.60
CA LEU A 426 -18.70 4.66 -21.67
C LEU A 426 -20.11 4.15 -22.01
N LYS A 427 -21.03 5.06 -22.35
CA LYS A 427 -22.39 4.70 -22.79
C LYS A 427 -22.37 3.87 -24.08
N PHE A 428 -21.39 4.12 -24.95
CA PHE A 428 -21.20 3.33 -26.18
C PHE A 428 -20.64 1.93 -25.91
N ILE A 429 -19.83 1.77 -24.86
CA ILE A 429 -19.30 0.48 -24.38
C ILE A 429 -20.33 -0.27 -23.51
N GLY A 430 -21.51 0.31 -23.26
CA GLY A 430 -22.60 -0.31 -22.52
C GLY A 430 -22.48 -0.21 -20.99
N ILE A 431 -21.62 0.69 -20.49
CA ILE A 431 -21.43 0.93 -19.06
C ILE A 431 -22.06 2.29 -18.72
N GLY A 432 -23.20 2.26 -18.03
CA GLY A 432 -23.93 3.46 -17.56
C GLY A 432 -25.19 3.76 -18.37
N ALA A 433 -26.35 3.56 -17.73
CA ALA A 433 -27.64 4.10 -18.17
C ALA A 433 -27.84 5.50 -17.57
#